data_AF-A0AB34JUJ5-F1
#
_entry.id   AF-A0AB34JUJ5-F1
#
_cell.length_a   1.000
_cell.length_b   1.000
_cell.length_c   1.000
_cell.angle_alpha   90.00
_cell.angle_beta   90.00
_cell.angle_gamma   90.00
#
_symmetry.space_group_name_H-M   'P 1'
#
loop_
_entity.id
_entity.type
_entity.pdbx_description
1 polymer ?
#
loop_
_entity_poly.entity_id
_entity_poly.type
_entity_poly.pdbx_seq_one_letter_code
_entity_poly.pdbx_strand_id
1 'polypeptide(L)'
;MEEPLELLALPDELLMAIMSALPPLALLRFHSVCSRLTAIPVDSLWRTFCIEKWQRWPQYALSVERELWLHANVRGTWKDRYRFFEADMARTTLTEDELSSIEWWFNFKSAAGGLGELTLREARFRKGLLLLAGYAPLPFVLEQPRGAWAAPASQATFDAFRKDSAAYLTVVEEPQRLLIADFPPHYVTRLLENGEWILSNENVVFSSTLEYREHGFRDVTPSMYT
;
A
#
# COMPACT_ATOMS: atom_id res chain seq x y z
N MET A 1 1.93 -36.45 -37.90
CA MET A 1 2.43 -35.07 -37.90
C MET A 1 1.41 -34.27 -37.13
N GLU A 2 1.72 -33.89 -35.90
CA GLU A 2 0.90 -32.91 -35.18
C GLU A 2 1.25 -31.54 -35.77
N GLU A 3 0.27 -30.87 -36.38
CA GLU A 3 0.44 -29.48 -36.78
C GLU A 3 0.68 -28.63 -35.53
N PRO A 4 1.63 -27.69 -35.55
CA PRO A 4 1.88 -26.83 -34.40
C PRO A 4 0.62 -26.04 -34.10
N LEU A 5 0.07 -26.24 -32.91
CA LEU A 5 -1.12 -25.54 -32.45
C LEU A 5 -0.76 -24.06 -32.31
N GLU A 6 -1.23 -23.23 -33.25
CA GLU A 6 -1.00 -21.79 -33.18
C GLU A 6 -1.85 -21.22 -32.04
N LEU A 7 -1.19 -20.66 -31.01
CA LEU A 7 -1.86 -20.05 -29.86
C LEU A 7 -2.91 -19.01 -30.29
N LEU A 8 -2.59 -18.22 -31.32
CA LEU A 8 -3.49 -17.21 -31.85
C LEU A 8 -4.64 -17.80 -32.67
N ALA A 9 -4.66 -19.09 -33.01
CA ALA A 9 -5.81 -19.72 -33.66
C ALA A 9 -6.88 -20.17 -32.66
N LEU A 10 -6.58 -20.16 -31.35
CA LEU A 10 -7.52 -20.57 -30.30
C LEU A 10 -8.75 -19.66 -30.23
N PRO A 11 -9.94 -20.22 -29.94
CA PRO A 11 -11.13 -19.45 -29.58
C PRO A 11 -10.88 -18.53 -28.38
N ASP A 12 -11.62 -17.42 -28.32
CA ASP A 12 -11.47 -16.40 -27.28
C ASP A 12 -11.74 -16.97 -25.88
N GLU A 13 -12.60 -17.99 -25.75
CA GLU A 13 -12.87 -18.67 -24.47
C GLU A 13 -11.62 -19.40 -23.94
N LEU A 14 -10.86 -20.04 -24.82
CA LEU A 14 -9.61 -20.70 -24.46
C LEU A 14 -8.51 -19.69 -24.16
N LEU A 15 -8.43 -18.60 -24.93
CA LEU A 15 -7.51 -17.50 -24.64
C LEU A 15 -7.83 -16.84 -23.30
N MET A 16 -9.11 -16.65 -22.97
CA MET A 16 -9.55 -16.15 -21.68
C MET A 16 -9.21 -17.10 -20.53
N ALA A 17 -9.35 -18.41 -20.73
CA ALA A 17 -8.96 -19.42 -19.74
C ALA A 17 -7.43 -19.44 -19.50
N ILE A 18 -6.63 -19.20 -20.55
CA ILE A 18 -5.18 -19.03 -20.41
C ILE A 18 -4.90 -17.74 -19.63
N MET A 19 -5.54 -16.63 -20.02
CA MET A 19 -5.35 -15.32 -19.39
C MET A 19 -5.74 -15.30 -17.91
N SER A 20 -6.78 -16.03 -17.50
CA SER A 20 -7.20 -16.10 -16.09
C SER A 20 -6.22 -16.86 -15.21
N ALA A 21 -5.39 -17.74 -15.78
CA ALA A 21 -4.33 -18.44 -15.07
C ALA A 21 -3.02 -17.64 -14.96
N LEU A 22 -2.90 -16.50 -15.66
CA LEU A 22 -1.71 -15.67 -15.62
C LEU A 22 -1.70 -14.74 -14.40
N PRO A 23 -0.55 -14.53 -13.73
CA PRO A 23 -0.44 -13.47 -12.74
C PRO A 23 -0.59 -12.09 -13.41
N PRO A 24 -1.02 -11.06 -12.67
CA PRO A 24 -1.35 -9.73 -13.22
C PRO A 24 -0.30 -9.12 -14.15
N LEU A 25 0.99 -9.22 -13.79
CA LEU A 25 2.08 -8.71 -14.63
C LEU A 25 2.25 -9.49 -15.94
N ALA A 26 2.08 -10.81 -15.91
CA ALA A 26 2.13 -11.65 -17.10
C ALA A 26 0.90 -11.40 -17.98
N LEU A 27 -0.29 -11.21 -17.39
CA LEU A 27 -1.49 -10.82 -18.13
C LEU A 27 -1.29 -9.49 -18.87
N LEU A 28 -0.70 -8.49 -18.23
CA LEU A 28 -0.38 -7.20 -18.89
C LEU A 28 0.50 -7.40 -20.13
N ARG A 29 1.55 -8.20 -19.99
CA ARG A 29 2.48 -8.50 -21.09
C ARG A 29 1.77 -9.26 -22.20
N PHE A 30 1.04 -10.31 -21.85
CA PHE A 30 0.30 -11.16 -22.78
C PHE A 30 -0.75 -10.37 -23.59
N HIS A 31 -1.54 -9.53 -22.91
CA HIS A 31 -2.56 -8.67 -23.53
C HIS A 31 -1.98 -7.61 -24.47
N SER A 32 -0.70 -7.27 -24.31
CA SER A 32 0.03 -6.29 -25.14
C SER A 32 0.75 -6.87 -26.36
N VAL A 33 0.76 -8.20 -26.55
CA VAL A 33 1.54 -8.85 -27.61
C VAL A 33 1.00 -8.53 -29.01
N CYS A 34 -0.31 -8.56 -29.20
CA CYS A 34 -0.94 -8.25 -30.49
C CYS A 34 -2.38 -7.75 -30.33
N SER A 35 -2.91 -7.12 -31.39
CA SER A 35 -4.25 -6.52 -31.40
C SER A 35 -5.38 -7.52 -31.10
N ARG A 36 -5.26 -8.78 -31.54
CA ARG A 36 -6.24 -9.83 -31.23
C ARG A 36 -6.35 -10.05 -29.72
N LEU A 37 -5.21 -10.22 -29.05
CA LEU A 37 -5.20 -10.43 -27.59
C LEU A 37 -5.66 -9.18 -26.85
N THR A 38 -5.34 -7.99 -27.35
CA THR A 38 -5.80 -6.72 -26.77
C THR A 38 -7.33 -6.56 -26.85
N ALA A 39 -7.96 -7.10 -27.91
CA ALA A 39 -9.41 -7.00 -28.10
C ALA A 39 -10.23 -7.86 -27.12
N ILE A 40 -9.60 -8.83 -26.46
CA ILE A 40 -10.28 -9.72 -25.51
C ILE A 40 -10.69 -8.93 -24.25
N PRO A 41 -11.96 -8.99 -23.81
CA PRO A 41 -12.48 -8.21 -22.69
C PRO A 41 -12.08 -8.81 -21.33
N VAL A 42 -10.85 -8.52 -20.90
CA VAL A 42 -10.26 -9.07 -19.67
C VAL A 42 -10.62 -8.30 -18.39
N ASP A 43 -11.49 -7.29 -18.43
CA ASP A 43 -11.75 -6.43 -17.27
C ASP A 43 -12.39 -7.19 -16.09
N SER A 44 -13.20 -8.20 -16.38
CA SER A 44 -13.74 -9.12 -15.36
C SER A 44 -12.64 -9.93 -14.67
N LEU A 45 -11.56 -10.29 -15.37
CA LEU A 45 -10.40 -10.95 -14.77
C LEU A 45 -9.67 -10.02 -13.80
N TRP A 46 -9.55 -8.73 -14.15
CA TRP A 46 -8.99 -7.72 -13.25
C TRP A 46 -9.82 -7.58 -11.98
N ARG A 47 -11.15 -7.66 -12.06
CA ARG A 47 -12.01 -7.69 -10.86
C ARG A 47 -11.69 -8.91 -9.99
N THR A 48 -11.51 -10.10 -10.58
CA THR A 48 -11.13 -11.31 -9.85
C THR A 48 -9.80 -11.14 -9.13
N PHE A 49 -8.77 -10.59 -9.79
CA PHE A 49 -7.48 -10.32 -9.13
C PHE A 49 -7.59 -9.30 -7.99
N CYS A 50 -8.45 -8.29 -8.14
CA CYS A 50 -8.73 -7.34 -7.05
C CYS A 50 -9.36 -8.08 -5.86
N ILE A 51 -10.35 -8.94 -6.10
CA ILE A 51 -11.00 -9.72 -5.04
C ILE A 51 -9.99 -10.63 -4.34
N GLU A 52 -9.27 -11.47 -5.08
CA GLU A 52 -8.33 -12.44 -4.50
C GLU A 52 -7.20 -11.77 -3.71
N LYS A 53 -6.67 -10.64 -4.22
CA LYS A 53 -5.58 -9.93 -3.58
C LYS A 53 -6.07 -9.12 -2.38
N TRP A 54 -7.12 -8.32 -2.55
CA TRP A 54 -7.58 -7.40 -1.52
C TRP A 54 -8.40 -8.07 -0.42
N GLN A 55 -8.96 -9.26 -0.64
CA GLN A 55 -9.60 -10.02 0.46
C GLN A 55 -8.65 -10.34 1.61
N ARG A 56 -7.34 -10.39 1.35
CA ARG A 56 -6.33 -10.61 2.38
C ARG A 56 -6.05 -9.37 3.22
N TRP A 57 -6.61 -8.23 2.83
CA TRP A 57 -6.34 -6.93 3.43
C TRP A 57 -7.67 -6.34 3.92
N PRO A 58 -7.99 -6.43 5.22
CA PRO A 58 -9.31 -6.05 5.74
C PRO A 58 -9.78 -4.66 5.29
N GLN A 59 -8.88 -3.69 5.20
CA GLN A 59 -9.14 -2.32 4.78
C GLN A 59 -9.35 -2.14 3.25
N TYR A 60 -8.95 -3.11 2.44
CA TYR A 60 -9.12 -3.12 0.99
C TYR A 60 -10.12 -4.17 0.50
N ALA A 61 -10.59 -5.06 1.38
CA ALA A 61 -11.57 -6.07 1.06
C ALA A 61 -12.79 -5.45 0.35
N LEU A 62 -13.18 -6.06 -0.78
CA LEU A 62 -14.28 -5.59 -1.62
C LEU A 62 -15.64 -5.88 -0.96
N SER A 63 -15.99 -5.09 0.05
CA SER A 63 -17.36 -4.97 0.52
C SER A 63 -18.21 -4.22 -0.50
N VAL A 64 -19.54 -4.35 -0.41
CA VAL A 64 -20.48 -3.60 -1.27
C VAL A 64 -20.23 -2.09 -1.16
N GLU A 65 -20.01 -1.59 0.05
CA GLU A 65 -19.71 -0.18 0.31
C GLU A 65 -18.39 0.26 -0.33
N ARG A 66 -17.36 -0.60 -0.28
CA ARG A 66 -16.06 -0.32 -0.88
C ARG A 66 -16.14 -0.32 -2.40
N GLU A 67 -16.88 -1.25 -2.99
CA GLU A 67 -17.11 -1.28 -4.43
C GLU A 67 -17.83 0.01 -4.88
N LEU A 68 -18.88 0.43 -4.16
CA LEU A 68 -19.56 1.72 -4.42
C LEU A 68 -18.60 2.91 -4.31
N TRP A 69 -17.77 2.95 -3.26
CA TRP A 69 -16.76 3.99 -3.10
C TRP A 69 -15.77 4.00 -4.27
N LEU A 70 -15.34 2.83 -4.75
CA LEU A 70 -14.45 2.72 -5.90
C LEU A 70 -15.07 3.23 -7.18
N HIS A 71 -16.35 2.92 -7.41
CA HIS A 71 -17.09 3.48 -8.54
C HIS A 71 -17.21 5.00 -8.48
N ALA A 72 -17.31 5.58 -7.28
CA ALA A 72 -17.41 7.02 -7.10
C ALA A 72 -16.05 7.75 -7.18
N ASN A 73 -14.96 7.14 -6.70
CA ASN A 73 -13.69 7.83 -6.45
C ASN A 73 -12.54 7.40 -7.36
N VAL A 74 -12.57 6.18 -7.92
CA VAL A 74 -11.53 5.66 -8.81
C VAL A 74 -12.12 5.43 -10.19
N ARG A 75 -11.87 6.40 -11.07
CA ARG A 75 -12.34 6.36 -12.47
C ARG A 75 -11.58 5.29 -13.25
N GLY A 76 -12.25 4.72 -14.25
CA GLY A 76 -11.65 3.76 -15.18
C GLY A 76 -12.13 2.33 -14.96
N THR A 77 -11.37 1.39 -15.53
CA THR A 77 -11.72 -0.03 -15.52
C THR A 77 -11.18 -0.73 -14.25
N TRP A 78 -11.52 -2.00 -14.03
CA TRP A 78 -10.94 -2.76 -12.91
C TRP A 78 -9.41 -2.86 -12.98
N LYS A 79 -8.83 -2.85 -14.18
CA LYS A 79 -7.39 -2.75 -14.39
C LYS A 79 -6.81 -1.46 -13.82
N ASP A 80 -7.48 -0.33 -14.01
CA ASP A 80 -7.04 0.97 -13.49
C ASP A 80 -7.14 1.00 -11.97
N ARG A 81 -8.20 0.41 -11.40
CA ARG A 81 -8.35 0.24 -9.96
C ARG A 81 -7.27 -0.65 -9.36
N TYR A 82 -6.96 -1.77 -10.01
CA TYR A 82 -5.86 -2.64 -9.61
C TYR A 82 -4.55 -1.85 -9.52
N ARG A 83 -4.20 -1.11 -10.57
CA ARG A 83 -2.99 -0.28 -10.60
C ARG A 83 -3.00 0.83 -9.54
N PHE A 84 -4.15 1.47 -9.33
CA PHE A 84 -4.31 2.48 -8.29
C PHE A 84 -3.95 1.91 -6.92
N PHE A 85 -4.42 0.70 -6.60
CA PHE A 85 -4.10 0.08 -5.32
C PHE A 85 -2.68 -0.47 -5.23
N GLU A 86 -2.08 -0.94 -6.32
CA GLU A 86 -0.64 -1.28 -6.32
C GLU A 86 0.21 -0.05 -6.01
N ALA A 87 -0.12 1.10 -6.61
CA ALA A 87 0.57 2.36 -6.36
C ALA A 87 0.30 2.89 -4.94
N ASP A 88 -0.94 2.76 -4.47
CA ASP A 88 -1.31 3.02 -3.07
C ASP A 88 -0.40 2.19 -2.15
N MET A 89 -0.44 0.86 -2.26
CA MET A 89 0.32 -0.07 -1.41
C MET A 89 1.83 0.16 -1.42
N ALA A 90 2.39 0.55 -2.56
CA ALA A 90 3.81 0.85 -2.67
C ALA A 90 4.21 2.18 -2.01
N ARG A 91 3.25 3.02 -1.60
CA ARG A 91 3.56 4.32 -1.00
C ARG A 91 4.15 4.13 0.40
N THR A 92 5.15 4.95 0.69
CA THR A 92 5.84 5.01 1.99
C THR A 92 5.46 6.23 2.82
N THR A 93 4.55 7.06 2.30
CA THR A 93 4.10 8.30 2.93
C THR A 93 2.63 8.24 3.29
N LEU A 94 2.32 8.56 4.54
CA LEU A 94 1.00 8.75 5.10
C LEU A 94 0.58 10.22 4.95
N THR A 95 -0.70 10.46 4.64
CA THR A 95 -1.25 11.84 4.61
C THR A 95 -1.86 12.23 5.96
N GLU A 96 -2.05 13.54 6.22
CA GLU A 96 -2.70 14.00 7.46
C GLU A 96 -4.16 13.55 7.58
N ASP A 97 -4.86 13.49 6.43
CA ASP A 97 -6.24 13.01 6.36
C ASP A 97 -6.32 11.52 6.70
N GLU A 98 -5.38 10.70 6.21
CA GLU A 98 -5.28 9.28 6.58
C GLU A 98 -4.93 9.12 8.05
N LEU A 99 -3.92 9.85 8.55
CA LEU A 99 -3.53 9.83 9.95
C LEU A 99 -4.73 10.13 10.87
N SER A 100 -5.61 11.05 10.47
CA SER A 100 -6.77 11.47 11.25
C SER A 100 -8.03 10.58 11.07
N SER A 101 -8.12 9.82 9.98
CA SER A 101 -9.30 9.01 9.64
C SER A 101 -9.14 7.53 10.00
N ILE A 102 -7.91 7.05 10.09
CA ILE A 102 -7.58 5.68 10.48
C ILE A 102 -7.81 5.48 11.99
N GLU A 103 -8.29 4.29 12.35
CA GLU A 103 -8.29 3.83 13.75
C GLU A 103 -6.89 3.35 14.13
N TRP A 104 -6.33 3.91 15.20
CA TRP A 104 -4.98 3.58 15.64
C TRP A 104 -4.97 2.83 16.96
N TRP A 105 -4.03 1.90 17.07
CA TRP A 105 -3.78 1.13 18.27
C TRP A 105 -2.38 1.38 18.77
N PHE A 106 -2.28 1.96 19.96
CA PHE A 106 -1.03 2.30 20.63
C PHE A 106 -0.61 1.20 21.60
N ASN A 107 0.69 0.88 21.60
CA ASN A 107 1.29 0.08 22.66
C ASN A 107 2.74 0.48 22.94
N PHE A 108 3.20 0.16 24.16
CA PHE A 108 4.61 0.17 24.48
C PHE A 108 5.29 -1.09 23.94
N LYS A 109 6.52 -0.94 23.45
CA LYS A 109 7.39 -2.07 23.16
C LYS A 109 7.78 -2.76 24.47
N SER A 110 8.09 -4.06 24.41
CA SER A 110 8.44 -4.84 25.61
C SER A 110 9.62 -4.23 26.38
N ALA A 111 10.63 -3.69 25.68
CA ALA A 111 11.78 -3.02 26.30
C ALA A 111 11.41 -1.74 27.08
N ALA A 112 10.29 -1.10 26.72
CA ALA A 112 9.75 0.09 27.38
C ALA A 112 8.62 -0.23 28.39
N GLY A 113 8.48 -1.50 28.80
CA GLY A 113 7.47 -1.93 29.76
C GLY A 113 6.12 -2.30 29.16
N GLY A 114 6.05 -2.56 27.84
CA GLY A 114 4.85 -3.09 27.20
C GLY A 114 4.45 -4.45 27.74
N LEU A 115 3.18 -4.58 28.11
CA LEU A 115 2.56 -5.80 28.67
C LEU A 115 1.53 -6.39 27.71
N GLY A 116 1.75 -6.26 26.40
CA GLY A 116 0.83 -6.74 25.37
C GLY A 116 -0.54 -6.08 25.50
N GLU A 117 -1.59 -6.87 25.67
CA GLU A 117 -2.98 -6.38 25.73
C GLU A 117 -3.24 -5.43 26.92
N LEU A 118 -2.51 -5.59 28.04
CA LEU A 118 -2.73 -4.77 29.24
C LEU A 118 -2.35 -3.30 29.04
N THR A 119 -1.38 -3.04 28.18
CA THR A 119 -0.90 -1.70 27.82
C THR A 119 -1.44 -1.20 26.48
N LEU A 120 -2.18 -2.04 25.75
CA LEU A 120 -2.80 -1.68 24.49
C LEU A 120 -3.90 -0.64 24.72
N ARG A 121 -3.87 0.45 23.95
CA ARG A 121 -4.87 1.50 24.00
C ARG A 121 -5.27 1.91 22.60
N GLU A 122 -6.52 2.32 22.44
CA GLU A 122 -6.94 3.02 21.24
C GLU A 122 -6.33 4.43 21.25
N ALA A 123 -5.85 4.87 20.08
CA ALA A 123 -5.29 6.19 19.84
C ALA A 123 -6.04 6.88 18.70
N ARG A 124 -6.18 8.20 18.80
CA ARG A 124 -6.82 9.01 17.75
C ARG A 124 -6.01 10.26 17.49
N PHE A 125 -5.71 10.53 16.22
CA PHE A 125 -5.10 11.78 15.80
C PHE A 125 -6.20 12.73 15.31
N ARG A 126 -6.26 13.95 15.85
CA ARG A 126 -7.29 14.92 15.46
C ARG A 126 -6.82 16.34 15.70
N LYS A 127 -6.89 17.19 14.67
CA LYS A 127 -6.59 18.63 14.75
C LYS A 127 -5.20 18.92 15.37
N GLY A 128 -4.18 18.16 14.96
CA GLY A 128 -2.81 18.31 15.48
C GLY A 128 -2.60 17.79 16.90
N LEU A 129 -3.56 17.04 17.46
CA LEU A 129 -3.46 16.41 18.78
C LEU A 129 -3.62 14.90 18.69
N LEU A 130 -2.75 14.16 19.40
CA LEU A 130 -2.91 12.77 19.74
C LEU A 130 -3.76 12.67 21.01
N LEU A 131 -4.84 11.90 20.93
CA LEU A 131 -5.73 11.58 22.03
C LEU A 131 -5.49 10.13 22.43
N LEU A 132 -5.04 9.93 23.68
CA LEU A 132 -4.77 8.62 24.26
C LEU A 132 -5.45 8.54 25.62
N ALA A 133 -6.21 7.47 25.87
CA ALA A 133 -6.96 7.32 27.11
C ALA A 133 -6.03 7.33 28.33
N GLY A 134 -6.30 8.22 29.29
CA GLY A 134 -5.49 8.39 30.50
C GLY A 134 -4.34 9.39 30.39
N TYR A 135 -4.15 10.02 29.22
CA TYR A 135 -3.12 11.03 28.99
C TYR A 135 -3.75 12.37 28.61
N ALA A 136 -3.04 13.47 28.88
CA ALA A 136 -3.41 14.77 28.32
C ALA A 136 -3.26 14.74 26.79
N PRO A 137 -4.04 15.52 26.02
CA PRO A 137 -3.85 15.64 24.58
C PRO A 137 -2.43 16.08 24.23
N LEU A 138 -1.76 15.34 23.36
CA LEU A 138 -0.37 15.58 22.99
C LEU A 138 -0.27 16.21 21.59
N PRO A 139 0.36 17.37 21.41
CA PRO A 139 0.60 17.93 20.08
C PRO A 139 1.40 16.99 19.19
N PHE A 140 1.07 16.96 17.89
CA PHE A 140 1.86 16.23 16.89
C PHE A 140 2.09 17.04 15.61
N VAL A 141 3.12 16.65 14.86
CA VAL A 141 3.45 17.16 13.53
C VAL A 141 3.86 16.00 12.63
N LEU A 142 3.24 15.87 11.46
CA LEU A 142 3.61 14.89 10.44
C LEU A 142 4.61 15.53 9.47
N GLU A 143 5.89 15.18 9.60
CA GLU A 143 6.96 15.69 8.74
C GLU A 143 7.06 14.89 7.46
N GLN A 144 7.01 15.58 6.31
CA GLN A 144 7.23 14.96 5.00
C GLN A 144 8.69 14.48 4.83
N PRO A 145 8.94 13.44 4.02
CA PRO A 145 10.29 12.98 3.70
C PRO A 145 11.17 14.12 3.19
N ARG A 146 12.41 14.22 3.70
CA ARG A 146 13.40 15.16 3.17
C ARG A 146 14.08 14.52 1.96
N GLY A 147 14.11 15.25 0.84
CA GLY A 147 14.68 14.78 -0.43
C GLY A 147 13.66 14.31 -1.48
N ALA A 148 12.37 14.23 -1.12
CA ALA A 148 11.30 13.96 -2.06
C ALA A 148 11.11 15.16 -3.01
N TRP A 149 11.58 15.04 -4.24
CA TRP A 149 11.11 15.92 -5.30
C TRP A 149 9.61 15.67 -5.46
N ALA A 150 8.83 16.75 -5.45
CA ALA A 150 7.43 16.73 -5.84
C ALA A 150 7.30 15.94 -7.15
N ALA A 151 6.37 14.97 -7.19
CA ALA A 151 6.16 14.11 -8.35
C ALA A 151 6.10 14.95 -9.64
N PRO A 152 6.79 14.55 -10.73
CA PRO A 152 6.74 15.31 -11.96
C PRO A 152 5.33 15.28 -12.53
N ALA A 153 4.77 16.46 -12.78
CA ALA A 153 3.40 16.66 -13.25
C ALA A 153 3.10 16.11 -14.66
N SER A 154 4.02 15.38 -15.31
CA SER A 154 3.78 14.83 -16.64
C SER A 154 4.61 13.58 -16.98
N GLN A 155 3.99 12.69 -17.76
CA GLN A 155 4.54 11.45 -18.32
C GLN A 155 5.87 11.67 -19.09
N ALA A 156 6.03 12.82 -19.74
CA ALA A 156 7.23 13.18 -20.49
C ALA A 156 8.49 13.29 -19.62
N THR A 157 8.32 13.65 -18.34
CA THR A 157 9.43 13.75 -17.38
C THR A 157 9.88 12.36 -16.89
N PHE A 158 8.94 11.43 -16.81
CA PHE A 158 9.19 10.03 -16.44
C PHE A 158 9.99 9.29 -17.53
N ASP A 159 9.69 9.58 -18.80
CA ASP A 159 10.41 9.02 -19.95
C ASP A 159 11.81 9.60 -20.13
N ALA A 160 12.04 10.85 -19.71
CA ALA A 160 13.37 11.47 -19.67
C ALA A 160 14.26 10.87 -18.56
N PHE A 161 13.67 10.55 -17.40
CA PHE A 161 14.37 9.94 -16.26
C PHE A 161 14.90 8.52 -16.55
N ARG A 162 14.24 7.79 -17.44
CA ARG A 162 14.57 6.39 -17.76
C ARG A 162 15.83 6.22 -18.62
N LYS A 163 16.33 7.29 -19.26
CA LYS A 163 17.40 7.21 -20.26
C LYS A 163 18.82 7.40 -19.73
N ASP A 164 19.02 7.85 -18.49
CA ASP A 164 20.34 8.24 -17.95
C ASP A 164 20.75 7.52 -16.65
N SER A 165 20.39 6.23 -16.53
CA SER A 165 20.45 5.44 -15.30
C SER A 165 21.82 4.87 -14.89
N ALA A 166 22.94 5.54 -15.22
CA ALA A 166 24.27 5.07 -14.82
C ALA A 166 25.00 6.00 -13.83
N ALA A 167 24.44 7.16 -13.52
CA ALA A 167 25.10 8.13 -12.63
C ALA A 167 24.08 8.93 -11.80
N TYR A 168 23.32 8.28 -10.93
CA TYR A 168 22.63 9.00 -9.86
C TYR A 168 22.92 8.39 -8.51
N LEU A 169 23.62 9.21 -7.72
CA LEU A 169 23.73 9.21 -6.27
C LEU A 169 22.53 8.52 -5.60
N THR A 170 22.82 7.55 -4.74
CA THR A 170 21.88 7.04 -3.75
C THR A 170 21.46 8.20 -2.85
N VAL A 171 20.44 8.95 -3.25
CA VAL A 171 19.72 9.82 -2.34
C VAL A 171 19.06 8.88 -1.35
N VAL A 172 19.64 8.78 -0.16
CA VAL A 172 18.98 8.11 0.97
C VAL A 172 17.83 9.03 1.33
N GLU A 173 16.65 8.76 0.77
CA GLU A 173 15.43 9.47 1.14
C GLU A 173 15.20 9.24 2.64
N GLU A 174 15.16 10.32 3.42
CA GLU A 174 14.83 10.19 4.83
C GLU A 174 13.36 9.75 4.93
N PRO A 175 13.04 8.67 5.67
CA PRO A 175 11.67 8.23 5.82
C PRO A 175 10.81 9.31 6.45
N GLN A 176 9.51 9.30 6.13
CA GLN A 176 8.55 10.20 6.75
C GLN A 176 8.53 9.99 8.28
N ARG A 177 8.36 11.08 9.04
CA ARG A 177 8.36 11.03 10.50
C ARG A 177 7.10 11.67 11.08
N LEU A 178 6.65 11.11 12.20
CA LEU A 178 5.64 11.72 13.06
C LEU A 178 6.31 12.15 14.38
N LEU A 179 6.27 13.45 14.64
CA LEU A 179 6.72 14.04 15.89
C LEU A 179 5.53 14.16 16.82
N ILE A 180 5.61 13.58 18.01
CA ILE A 180 4.60 13.72 19.08
C ILE A 180 5.32 14.33 20.28
N ALA A 181 4.70 15.33 20.91
CA ALA A 181 5.25 15.95 22.10
C ALA A 181 5.59 14.89 23.17
N ASP A 182 6.75 15.04 23.80
CA ASP A 182 7.26 14.14 24.86
C ASP A 182 7.61 12.71 24.40
N PHE A 183 7.62 12.43 23.10
CA PHE A 183 8.08 11.17 22.53
C PHE A 183 9.26 11.35 21.56
N PRO A 184 10.14 10.34 21.42
CA PRO A 184 11.08 10.27 20.31
C PRO A 184 10.35 10.29 18.94
N PRO A 185 11.01 10.74 17.86
CA PRO A 185 10.45 10.72 16.51
C PRO A 185 9.98 9.32 16.11
N HIS A 186 8.78 9.21 15.55
CA HIS A 186 8.25 7.96 15.02
C HIS A 186 8.49 7.89 13.52
N TYR A 187 8.89 6.74 13.04
CA TYR A 187 9.01 6.45 11.62
C TYR A 187 7.69 5.91 11.10
N VAL A 188 7.25 6.46 9.96
CA VAL A 188 6.09 5.98 9.23
C VAL A 188 6.54 4.86 8.31
N THR A 189 5.95 3.69 8.46
CA THR A 189 6.23 2.52 7.63
C THR A 189 4.93 1.88 7.18
N ARG A 190 4.97 1.29 5.99
CA ARG A 190 3.87 0.49 5.47
C ARG A 190 4.30 -0.96 5.31
N LEU A 191 3.51 -1.88 5.86
CA LEU A 191 3.72 -3.30 5.66
C LEU A 191 3.22 -3.71 4.27
N LEU A 192 4.10 -4.30 3.47
CA LEU A 192 3.77 -4.70 2.10
C LEU A 192 2.86 -5.93 2.07
N GLU A 193 2.90 -6.74 3.12
CA GLU A 193 2.15 -7.99 3.25
C GLU A 193 0.64 -7.74 3.36
N ASN A 194 0.24 -6.79 4.21
CA ASN A 194 -1.16 -6.51 4.55
C ASN A 194 -1.60 -5.06 4.33
N GLY A 195 -0.68 -4.17 3.92
CA GLY A 195 -0.97 -2.76 3.64
C GLY A 195 -1.18 -1.89 4.87
N GLU A 196 -0.86 -2.42 6.06
CA GLU A 196 -1.00 -1.74 7.33
C GLU A 196 0.00 -0.59 7.48
N TRP A 197 -0.46 0.49 8.09
CA TRP A 197 0.40 1.59 8.51
C TRP A 197 0.88 1.37 9.93
N ILE A 198 2.18 1.56 10.12
CA ILE A 198 2.85 1.48 11.42
C ILE A 198 3.61 2.78 11.66
N LEU A 199 3.43 3.34 12.85
CA LEU A 199 4.19 4.48 13.36
C LEU A 199 4.98 3.97 14.56
N SER A 200 6.31 3.94 14.48
CA SER A 200 7.09 3.35 15.57
C SER A 200 8.35 4.13 15.89
N ASN A 201 8.75 4.08 17.16
CA ASN A 201 10.06 4.53 17.62
C ASN A 201 10.68 3.45 18.52
N GLU A 202 11.71 3.79 19.28
CA GLU A 202 12.39 2.87 20.20
C GLU A 202 11.53 2.39 21.38
N ASN A 203 10.48 3.12 21.75
CA ASN A 203 9.68 2.86 22.96
C ASN A 203 8.25 2.41 22.67
N VAL A 204 7.64 2.91 21.59
CA VAL A 204 6.22 2.71 21.33
C VAL A 204 5.94 2.45 19.85
N VAL A 205 4.75 1.91 19.60
CA VAL A 205 4.24 1.61 18.28
C VAL A 205 2.76 1.93 18.20
N PHE A 206 2.36 2.53 17.08
CA PHE A 206 0.99 2.70 16.65
C PHE A 206 0.78 1.84 15.41
N SER A 207 -0.36 1.15 15.35
CA SER A 207 -0.74 0.31 14.22
C SER A 207 -2.14 0.67 13.75
N SER A 208 -2.37 0.66 12.43
CA SER A 208 -3.69 0.84 11.83
C SER A 208 -4.57 -0.40 11.90
N THR A 209 -4.09 -1.51 12.46
CA THR A 209 -4.88 -2.74 12.63
C THR A 209 -4.71 -3.30 14.05
N LEU A 210 -5.65 -4.17 14.42
CA LEU A 210 -5.55 -4.94 15.66
C LEU A 210 -4.72 -6.22 15.47
N GLU A 211 -4.51 -6.68 14.23
CA GLU A 211 -3.85 -7.96 13.94
C GLU A 211 -2.36 -7.94 14.30
N TYR A 212 -1.74 -6.75 14.37
CA TYR A 212 -0.38 -6.59 14.89
C TYR A 212 -0.19 -7.12 16.33
N ARG A 213 -1.30 -7.35 17.06
CA ARG A 213 -1.34 -8.12 18.32
C ARG A 213 -0.67 -9.51 18.19
N GLU A 214 -0.85 -10.20 17.06
CA GLU A 214 -0.43 -11.60 16.87
C GLU A 214 1.07 -11.74 16.57
N HIS A 215 1.69 -10.67 16.05
CA HIS A 215 3.13 -10.64 15.78
C HIS A 215 3.97 -10.21 16.99
N GLY A 216 3.35 -10.03 18.16
CA GLY A 216 4.03 -9.82 19.43
C GLY A 216 4.72 -8.47 19.55
N PHE A 217 4.26 -7.45 18.82
CA PHE A 217 4.91 -6.13 18.74
C PHE A 217 6.43 -6.24 18.53
N ARG A 218 6.85 -7.18 17.67
CA ARG A 218 8.26 -7.32 17.27
C ARG A 218 8.73 -6.00 16.66
N ASP A 219 10.01 -5.69 16.84
CA ASP A 219 10.60 -4.54 16.18
C ASP A 219 10.42 -4.68 14.68
N VAL A 220 9.58 -3.83 14.08
CA VAL A 220 9.62 -3.60 12.63
C VAL A 220 10.94 -2.90 12.39
N THR A 221 11.98 -3.69 12.11
CA THR A 221 13.19 -3.12 11.56
C THR A 221 12.77 -2.55 10.21
N PRO A 222 13.01 -1.25 9.91
CA PRO A 222 12.74 -0.72 8.59
C PRO A 222 13.43 -1.64 7.61
N SER A 223 12.66 -2.32 6.76
CA SER A 223 13.22 -3.16 5.71
C SER A 223 14.11 -2.26 4.88
N MET A 224 15.42 -2.37 5.06
CA MET A 224 16.37 -1.71 4.21
C MET A 224 16.23 -2.39 2.85
N TYR A 225 15.61 -1.67 1.92
CA TYR A 225 15.52 -1.92 0.49
C TYR A 225 16.36 -3.12 0.01
N THR A 226 15.70 -4.24 -0.30
CA THR A 226 16.20 -5.31 -1.19
C THR A 226 15.41 -5.32 -2.47
#